data_AF-A0A3B6SQ59-F1
#
_entry.id   AF-A0A3B6SQ59-F1
#
_cell.length_a   1.000
_cell.length_b   1.000
_cell.length_c   1.000
_cell.angle_alpha   90.00
_cell.angle_beta   90.00
_cell.angle_gamma   90.00
#
_symmetry.space_group_name_H-M   'P 1'
#
loop_
_entity.id
_entity.type
_entity.pdbx_description
1 polymer ?
#
loop_
_entity_poly.entity_id
_entity_poly.type
_entity_poly.pdbx_seq_one_letter_code
_entity_poly.pdbx_strand_id
1 'polypeptide(L)'
;MDPATAAMGSILPKLFQLLHGEYKLQKGVKKDVEFLEKEMRSIDAALRKVAMVPRDQLHDNSKIWAGDVRELAYEMEDVVERFMVDVQDFEPAASQHSFKGFVKKVSNLITKGKTRHQIADAIKSIKDQLQDVVDRRDRYKIDEVEASLAATTIIDPRLMAQFKDQRELVGIEEPRDELIRRLADGDDCVSRQQLKILSIFGFGGLGKTTLARAVYDKIHVEFVFKAFVSVGQKPNLKNVLISILLRIDKASCDNGTLLLDEVLLIEKLRELLTDKRYLIIIDDIWDMSSWDIIKCAFIDSNCGSRVITTTRIFEMANEASDIYKQEPLSPDRSKELFCMRLFIGKSKNPYHEPVKISGKILQKCGGIPLAIITIASLLASKPVTDWSKVYDSTGFGNEDNKEVDTTRNILLYSYYDLPYYPRLCLLHLGIYPEDFEIKKDNLIWKWVAEGYVHEEPGKGLFEIGERYFNMLIDRSMIQAVEKPYHSIIYACRVHDLVLDMIHFLSEDESFVIASNSNRTSPCITVRRLAINNEVVEQDGSAANSCMQQVRSYNATMCQFSMLPLLSNFKALRVLAIEKCTFRGDKEILVRPEAFPNHLKDVGNSPEVPWFLKSAYC
;
A
#
# COMPACT_ATOMS: atom_id res chain seq x y z
N MET A 1 5.73 3.17 -4.65
CA MET A 1 5.89 4.56 -5.15
C MET A 1 7.17 5.06 -4.56
N ASP A 2 7.95 5.82 -5.31
CA ASP A 2 9.15 6.44 -4.76
C ASP A 2 8.81 7.58 -3.77
N PRO A 3 9.24 7.51 -2.50
CA PRO A 3 9.06 8.61 -1.54
C PRO A 3 9.69 9.95 -1.99
N ALA A 4 10.66 9.96 -2.90
CA ALA A 4 11.19 11.20 -3.47
C ALA A 4 10.15 11.93 -4.34
N THR A 5 9.15 11.24 -4.88
CA THR A 5 8.08 11.86 -5.68
C THR A 5 7.15 12.74 -4.82
N ALA A 6 6.89 12.33 -3.58
CA ALA A 6 6.16 13.18 -2.63
C ALA A 6 6.93 14.46 -2.27
N ALA A 7 8.24 14.33 -2.07
CA ALA A 7 9.15 15.45 -1.88
C ALA A 7 9.08 16.44 -3.06
N MET A 8 9.19 15.95 -4.29
CA MET A 8 9.11 16.77 -5.50
C MET A 8 7.77 17.48 -5.67
N GLY A 9 6.65 16.81 -5.33
CA GLY A 9 5.32 17.42 -5.33
C GLY A 9 5.21 18.66 -4.42
N SER A 10 5.90 18.67 -3.28
CA SER A 10 5.91 19.81 -2.35
C SER A 10 6.85 20.95 -2.76
N ILE A 11 7.87 20.66 -3.58
CA ILE A 11 8.97 21.59 -3.90
C ILE A 11 8.76 22.28 -5.24
N LEU A 12 8.25 21.58 -6.24
CA LEU A 12 7.99 22.13 -7.56
C LEU A 12 7.13 23.42 -7.50
N PRO A 13 6.06 23.49 -6.68
CA PRO A 13 5.31 24.74 -6.53
C PRO A 13 6.14 25.88 -5.92
N LYS A 14 7.03 25.57 -4.95
CA LYS A 14 7.91 26.57 -4.31
C LYS A 14 8.94 27.12 -5.30
N LEU A 15 9.54 26.24 -6.12
CA LEU A 15 10.44 26.63 -7.20
C LEU A 15 9.73 27.49 -8.25
N PHE A 16 8.51 27.10 -8.62
CA PHE A 16 7.69 27.88 -9.55
C PHE A 16 7.38 29.29 -9.00
N GLN A 17 7.01 29.40 -7.72
CA GLN A 17 6.81 30.69 -7.05
C GLN A 17 8.09 31.53 -6.99
N LEU A 18 9.26 30.92 -6.79
CA LEU A 18 10.54 31.64 -6.83
C LEU A 18 10.87 32.18 -8.23
N LEU A 19 10.53 31.43 -9.28
CA LEU A 19 10.79 31.83 -10.67
C LEU A 19 9.85 32.90 -11.20
N HIS A 20 8.59 32.87 -10.76
CA HIS A 20 7.51 33.69 -11.29
C HIS A 20 6.92 34.72 -10.31
N GLY A 21 7.27 34.65 -9.03
CA GLY A 21 6.87 35.64 -8.02
C GLY A 21 7.62 36.97 -8.17
N GLU A 22 7.33 37.93 -7.29
CA GLU A 22 7.94 39.28 -7.31
C GLU A 22 9.44 39.30 -6.94
N TYR A 23 10.07 38.14 -6.80
CA TYR A 23 11.46 37.99 -6.39
C TYR A 23 12.42 38.39 -7.53
N LYS A 24 13.25 39.42 -7.29
CA LYS A 24 14.35 39.80 -8.20
C LYS A 24 15.55 38.87 -8.04
N LEU A 25 15.39 37.61 -8.44
CA LEU A 25 16.51 36.68 -8.54
C LEU A 25 17.56 37.21 -9.53
N GLN A 26 18.85 37.11 -9.17
CA GLN A 26 19.92 37.41 -10.11
C GLN A 26 19.96 36.38 -11.25
N LYS A 27 20.44 36.80 -12.42
CA LYS A 27 20.42 36.00 -13.67
C LYS A 27 21.08 34.61 -13.54
N GLY A 28 22.11 34.46 -12.70
CA GLY A 28 22.76 33.16 -12.43
C GLY A 28 21.86 32.23 -11.62
N VAL A 29 21.46 32.67 -10.43
CA VAL A 29 20.57 31.91 -9.53
C VAL A 29 19.26 31.54 -10.23
N LYS A 30 18.70 32.43 -11.05
CA LYS A 30 17.49 32.12 -11.83
C LYS A 30 17.69 30.93 -12.77
N LYS A 31 18.82 30.86 -13.48
CA LYS A 31 19.13 29.71 -14.37
C LYS A 31 19.29 28.42 -13.59
N ASP A 32 19.91 28.49 -12.42
CA ASP A 32 20.14 27.31 -11.58
C ASP A 32 18.81 26.78 -11.02
N VAL A 33 17.90 27.66 -10.60
CA VAL A 33 16.53 27.31 -10.17
C VAL A 33 15.70 26.76 -11.34
N GLU A 34 15.79 27.33 -12.55
CA GLU A 34 15.13 26.80 -13.76
C GLU A 34 15.65 25.41 -14.14
N PHE A 35 16.94 25.15 -13.94
CA PHE A 35 17.54 23.84 -14.14
C PHE A 35 16.97 22.82 -13.14
N LEU A 36 17.02 23.14 -11.84
CA LEU A 36 16.46 22.27 -10.80
C LEU A 36 14.99 21.94 -11.04
N GLU A 37 14.16 22.92 -11.39
CA GLU A 37 12.75 22.69 -11.67
C GLU A 37 12.54 21.65 -12.80
N LYS A 38 13.29 21.78 -13.90
CA LYS A 38 13.19 20.88 -15.05
C LYS A 38 13.71 19.49 -14.74
N GLU A 39 14.83 19.40 -14.03
CA GLU A 39 15.42 18.12 -13.63
C GLU A 39 14.50 17.38 -12.64
N MET A 40 14.00 18.06 -11.60
CA MET A 40 13.07 17.46 -10.65
C MET A 40 11.80 16.95 -11.34
N ARG A 41 11.22 17.70 -12.29
CA ARG A 41 10.07 17.20 -13.08
C ARG A 41 10.41 15.94 -13.90
N SER A 42 11.62 15.88 -14.45
CA SER A 42 12.06 14.75 -15.27
C SER A 42 12.34 13.51 -14.42
N ILE A 43 12.96 13.70 -13.26
CA ILE A 43 13.20 12.68 -12.24
C ILE A 43 11.86 12.14 -11.71
N ASP A 44 10.92 13.02 -11.36
CA ASP A 44 9.57 12.68 -10.92
C ASP A 44 8.86 11.75 -11.92
N ALA A 45 8.84 12.15 -13.19
CA ALA A 45 8.24 11.35 -14.26
C ALA A 45 8.93 9.99 -14.43
N ALA A 46 10.25 9.93 -14.30
CA ALA A 46 11.01 8.70 -14.48
C ALA A 46 10.84 7.72 -13.30
N LEU A 47 10.90 8.21 -12.06
CA LEU A 47 10.66 7.42 -10.85
C LEU A 47 9.21 6.91 -10.80
N ARG A 48 8.23 7.71 -11.26
CA ARG A 48 6.83 7.25 -11.45
C ARG A 48 6.77 6.04 -12.37
N LYS A 49 7.46 6.06 -13.52
CA LYS A 49 7.45 4.94 -14.47
C LYS A 49 8.06 3.67 -13.87
N VAL A 50 9.20 3.79 -13.17
CA VAL A 50 9.82 2.63 -12.50
C VAL A 50 8.89 2.06 -11.43
N ALA A 51 8.26 2.93 -10.62
CA ALA A 51 7.34 2.51 -9.57
C ALA A 51 6.02 1.87 -10.05
N MET A 52 5.70 1.94 -11.36
CA MET A 52 4.55 1.27 -11.96
C MET A 52 4.82 -0.20 -12.31
N VAL A 53 6.08 -0.59 -12.42
CA VAL A 53 6.47 -1.96 -12.77
C VAL A 53 6.65 -2.77 -11.49
N PRO A 54 6.04 -3.96 -11.37
CA PRO A 54 6.31 -4.86 -10.27
C PRO A 54 7.81 -5.14 -10.13
N ARG A 55 8.31 -5.06 -8.90
CA ARG A 55 9.76 -5.11 -8.65
C ARG A 55 10.42 -6.42 -9.05
N ASP A 56 9.69 -7.52 -9.00
CA ASP A 56 10.08 -8.85 -9.51
C ASP A 56 10.33 -8.85 -11.03
N GLN A 57 9.73 -7.91 -11.76
CA GLN A 57 9.89 -7.72 -13.20
C GLN A 57 10.93 -6.63 -13.53
N LEU A 58 11.44 -5.91 -12.53
CA LEU A 58 12.48 -4.90 -12.72
C LEU A 58 13.86 -5.55 -12.68
N HIS A 59 14.68 -5.27 -13.70
CA HIS A 59 16.10 -5.61 -13.69
C HIS A 59 16.83 -4.88 -12.56
N ASP A 60 17.83 -5.52 -11.97
CA ASP A 60 18.60 -4.96 -10.85
C ASP A 60 19.28 -3.63 -11.21
N ASN A 61 19.74 -3.46 -12.45
CA ASN A 61 20.27 -2.19 -12.95
C ASN A 61 19.24 -1.04 -12.85
N SER A 62 17.96 -1.34 -13.08
CA SER A 62 16.88 -0.35 -12.95
C SER A 62 16.59 -0.02 -11.49
N LYS A 63 16.70 -1.00 -10.58
CA LYS A 63 16.55 -0.79 -9.14
C LYS A 63 17.65 0.10 -8.58
N ILE A 64 18.90 -0.21 -8.92
CA ILE A 64 20.08 0.57 -8.52
C ILE A 64 19.94 2.01 -9.02
N TRP A 65 19.69 2.18 -10.33
CA TRP A 65 19.51 3.50 -10.93
C TRP A 65 18.40 4.31 -10.27
N ALA A 66 17.24 3.70 -9.99
CA ALA A 66 16.15 4.38 -9.31
C ALA A 66 16.53 4.79 -7.87
N GLY A 67 17.33 3.98 -7.17
CA GLY A 67 17.90 4.31 -5.86
C GLY A 67 18.81 5.53 -5.91
N ASP A 68 19.74 5.59 -6.87
CA ASP A 68 20.65 6.74 -6.99
C ASP A 68 19.90 8.04 -7.31
N VAL A 69 18.95 7.95 -8.24
CA VAL A 69 18.13 9.10 -8.65
C VAL A 69 17.24 9.59 -7.51
N ARG A 70 16.75 8.69 -6.66
CA ARG A 70 16.01 9.03 -5.44
C ARG A 70 16.87 9.80 -4.44
N GLU A 71 18.10 9.36 -4.18
CA GLU A 71 19.01 10.08 -3.28
C GLU A 71 19.33 11.48 -3.81
N LEU A 72 19.59 11.62 -5.11
CA LEU A 72 19.79 12.93 -5.75
C LEU A 72 18.56 13.84 -5.62
N ALA A 73 17.36 13.29 -5.77
CA ALA A 73 16.13 14.05 -5.58
C ALA A 73 16.00 14.58 -4.14
N TYR A 74 16.45 13.82 -3.13
CA TYR A 74 16.49 14.28 -1.74
C TYR A 74 17.56 15.36 -1.50
N GLU A 75 18.73 15.24 -2.13
CA GLU A 75 19.75 16.30 -2.07
C GLU A 75 19.26 17.59 -2.71
N MET A 76 18.59 17.50 -3.87
CA MET A 76 17.92 18.64 -4.50
C MET A 76 16.89 19.28 -3.55
N GLU A 77 16.08 18.46 -2.87
CA GLU A 77 15.11 18.94 -1.88
C GLU A 77 15.77 19.71 -0.74
N ASP A 78 16.85 19.17 -0.16
CA ASP A 78 17.59 19.80 0.93
C ASP A 78 18.19 21.16 0.51
N VAL A 79 18.70 21.24 -0.72
CA VAL A 79 19.26 22.49 -1.28
C VAL A 79 18.17 23.54 -1.44
N VAL A 80 17.01 23.16 -1.99
CA VAL A 80 15.90 24.10 -2.20
C VAL A 80 15.33 24.59 -0.87
N GLU A 81 15.17 23.73 0.12
CA GLU A 81 14.67 24.18 1.41
C GLU A 81 15.65 25.06 2.18
N ARG A 82 16.95 24.74 2.16
CA ARG A 82 17.98 25.60 2.75
C ARG A 82 17.95 26.99 2.12
N PHE A 83 17.77 27.02 0.80
CA PHE A 83 17.56 28.27 0.06
C PHE A 83 16.32 29.03 0.54
N MET A 84 15.20 28.34 0.77
CA MET A 84 13.95 28.97 1.24
C MET A 84 14.07 29.56 2.65
N VAL A 85 14.69 28.84 3.59
CA VAL A 85 14.90 29.30 4.97
C VAL A 85 15.78 30.55 5.00
N ASP A 86 16.89 30.54 4.25
CA ASP A 86 17.80 31.68 4.15
C ASP A 86 17.13 32.94 3.55
N VAL A 87 16.03 32.76 2.81
CA VAL A 87 15.21 33.85 2.25
C VAL A 87 14.15 34.34 3.24
N GLN A 88 13.65 33.48 4.15
CA GLN A 88 12.55 33.77 5.08
C GLN A 88 12.99 34.28 6.48
N ASP A 89 14.20 33.98 6.96
CA ASP A 89 14.71 34.30 8.34
C ASP A 89 14.88 35.81 8.67
N PHE A 90 14.13 36.73 8.07
CA PHE A 90 14.25 38.19 8.27
C PHE A 90 12.94 38.92 8.62
N GLU A 91 11.98 38.25 9.25
CA GLU A 91 10.87 38.91 9.93
C GLU A 91 11.11 39.00 11.45
N PRO A 92 11.31 40.18 12.04
CA PRO A 92 10.92 40.43 13.41
C PRO A 92 9.46 40.91 13.44
N ALA A 93 8.75 40.50 14.47
CA ALA A 93 7.35 40.85 14.72
C ALA A 93 7.09 42.37 14.64
N ALA A 94 5.90 42.68 14.10
CA ALA A 94 5.17 43.93 14.14
C ALA A 94 5.40 44.97 13.02
N SER A 95 4.25 45.30 12.43
CA SER A 95 3.80 46.52 11.76
C SER A 95 3.73 46.50 10.22
N GLN A 96 2.48 46.50 9.75
CA GLN A 96 2.07 46.96 8.44
C GLN A 96 2.69 48.35 8.18
N HIS A 97 3.72 48.43 7.34
CA HIS A 97 3.81 49.44 6.26
C HIS A 97 5.09 49.28 5.42
N SER A 98 4.88 49.32 4.11
CA SER A 98 5.85 49.35 2.99
C SER A 98 6.41 47.99 2.49
N PHE A 99 5.63 47.39 1.59
CA PHE A 99 6.01 46.33 0.64
C PHE A 99 7.35 46.62 -0.10
N LYS A 100 7.67 47.90 -0.30
CA LYS A 100 8.91 48.38 -0.95
C LYS A 100 10.19 48.13 -0.13
N GLY A 101 10.09 48.05 1.21
CA GLY A 101 11.23 47.75 2.09
C GLY A 101 11.57 46.26 2.13
N PHE A 102 10.56 45.41 1.96
CA PHE A 102 10.66 43.94 1.99
C PHE A 102 11.39 43.39 0.75
N VAL A 103 10.98 43.85 -0.45
CA VAL A 103 11.65 43.52 -1.72
C VAL A 103 13.11 44.00 -1.75
N LYS A 104 13.41 45.12 -1.09
CA LYS A 104 14.77 45.67 -0.97
C LYS A 104 15.65 44.88 0.01
N LYS A 105 15.06 44.24 1.03
CA LYS A 105 15.76 43.36 2.00
C LYS A 105 16.03 41.97 1.46
N VAL A 106 15.08 41.35 0.75
CA VAL A 106 15.30 40.08 0.03
C VAL A 106 16.37 40.25 -1.06
N SER A 107 16.35 41.37 -1.78
CA SER A 107 17.43 41.80 -2.68
C SER A 107 18.80 41.85 -1.98
N ASN A 108 18.87 42.37 -0.74
CA ASN A 108 20.13 42.54 0.00
C ASN A 108 20.69 41.22 0.57
N LEU A 109 19.84 40.23 0.87
CA LEU A 109 20.27 38.88 1.28
C LEU A 109 20.75 38.07 0.09
N ILE A 110 20.04 38.18 -1.03
CA ILE A 110 20.52 37.65 -2.29
C ILE A 110 21.90 38.24 -2.55
N THR A 111 22.23 39.51 -2.23
CA THR A 111 23.59 40.09 -2.41
C THR A 111 24.72 39.62 -1.48
N LYS A 112 24.47 38.77 -0.46
CA LYS A 112 25.59 38.18 0.31
C LYS A 112 26.28 37.11 -0.54
N GLY A 113 27.45 37.44 -1.10
CA GLY A 113 28.21 36.56 -1.99
C GLY A 113 28.43 35.15 -1.43
N LYS A 114 28.70 34.98 -0.13
CA LYS A 114 28.98 33.66 0.48
C LYS A 114 27.84 32.64 0.34
N THR A 115 26.60 33.01 0.66
CA THR A 115 25.44 32.10 0.58
C THR A 115 25.16 31.69 -0.87
N ARG A 116 25.31 32.63 -1.82
CA ARG A 116 25.19 32.33 -3.26
C ARG A 116 26.19 31.29 -3.74
N HIS A 117 27.46 31.43 -3.36
CA HIS A 117 28.49 30.48 -3.78
C HIS A 117 28.17 29.09 -3.21
N GLN A 118 27.75 29.01 -1.94
CA GLN A 118 27.36 27.73 -1.35
C GLN A 118 26.18 27.04 -2.07
N ILE A 119 25.15 27.79 -2.48
CA ILE A 119 24.02 27.25 -3.24
C ILE A 119 24.44 26.87 -4.65
N ALA A 120 25.19 27.73 -5.35
CA ALA A 120 25.67 27.46 -6.70
C ALA A 120 26.63 26.25 -6.74
N ASP A 121 27.50 26.12 -5.74
CA ASP A 121 28.41 24.98 -5.57
C ASP A 121 27.61 23.69 -5.29
N ALA A 122 26.55 23.76 -4.47
CA ALA A 122 25.67 22.62 -4.22
C ALA A 122 24.90 22.19 -5.47
N ILE A 123 24.35 23.14 -6.25
CA ILE A 123 23.66 22.83 -7.51
C ILE A 123 24.63 22.27 -8.54
N LYS A 124 25.85 22.80 -8.61
CA LYS A 124 26.90 22.25 -9.47
C LYS A 124 27.25 20.82 -9.09
N SER A 125 27.42 20.53 -7.79
CA SER A 125 27.65 19.17 -7.29
C SER A 125 26.54 18.21 -7.72
N ILE A 126 25.27 18.61 -7.56
CA ILE A 126 24.11 17.82 -7.99
C ILE A 126 24.15 17.54 -9.50
N LYS A 127 24.49 18.55 -10.30
CA LYS A 127 24.61 18.40 -11.76
C LYS A 127 25.70 17.41 -12.14
N ASP A 128 26.85 17.50 -11.49
CA ASP A 128 27.98 16.60 -11.74
C ASP A 128 27.62 15.15 -11.35
N GLN A 129 26.99 14.95 -10.19
CA GLN A 129 26.51 13.62 -9.77
C GLN A 129 25.42 13.05 -10.70
N LEU A 130 24.50 13.89 -11.19
CA LEU A 130 23.46 13.45 -12.12
C LEU A 130 24.08 12.97 -13.44
N GLN A 131 25.11 13.67 -13.93
CA GLN A 131 25.85 13.26 -15.11
C GLN A 131 26.55 11.92 -14.87
N ASP A 132 27.19 11.73 -13.71
CA ASP A 132 27.81 10.45 -13.34
C ASP A 132 26.82 9.29 -13.32
N VAL A 133 25.60 9.52 -12.82
CA VAL A 133 24.52 8.50 -12.79
C VAL A 133 24.05 8.16 -14.21
N VAL A 134 23.87 9.17 -15.07
CA VAL A 134 23.50 8.97 -16.49
C VAL A 134 24.60 8.20 -17.22
N ASP A 135 25.86 8.63 -17.11
CA ASP A 135 26.98 7.99 -17.78
C ASP A 135 27.16 6.55 -17.29
N ARG A 136 26.93 6.28 -16.00
CA ARG A 136 26.95 4.92 -15.45
C ARG A 136 25.84 4.06 -16.03
N ARG A 137 24.62 4.60 -16.12
CA ARG A 137 23.49 3.89 -16.72
C ARG A 137 23.77 3.54 -18.18
N ASP A 138 24.32 4.47 -18.95
CA ASP A 138 24.62 4.26 -20.36
C ASP A 138 25.77 3.27 -20.56
N ARG A 139 26.82 3.30 -19.73
CA ARG A 139 27.93 2.32 -19.77
C ARG A 139 27.48 0.89 -19.50
N TYR A 140 26.52 0.70 -18.61
CA TYR A 140 26.01 -0.63 -18.22
C TYR A 140 24.63 -0.91 -18.81
N LYS A 141 24.23 -0.17 -19.85
CA LYS A 141 23.06 -0.46 -20.64
C LYS A 141 23.36 -1.72 -21.46
N ILE A 142 23.14 -2.87 -20.84
CA ILE A 142 23.07 -4.14 -21.58
C ILE A 142 21.91 -3.93 -22.55
N ASP A 143 22.18 -4.00 -23.85
CA ASP A 143 21.15 -3.85 -24.89
C ASP A 143 19.92 -4.69 -24.50
N GLU A 144 18.73 -4.13 -24.76
CA GLU A 144 17.38 -4.64 -24.48
C GLU A 144 17.05 -6.03 -25.08
N VAL A 145 18.05 -6.88 -25.31
CA VAL A 145 17.95 -8.19 -25.96
C VAL A 145 17.32 -9.25 -25.04
N GLU A 146 17.30 -9.07 -23.71
CA GLU A 146 16.66 -10.04 -22.81
C GLU A 146 15.28 -9.63 -22.26
N ALA A 147 14.92 -8.33 -22.33
CA ALA A 147 13.62 -7.86 -21.83
C ALA A 147 12.42 -8.42 -22.62
N SER A 148 12.64 -8.95 -23.83
CA SER A 148 11.62 -9.64 -24.63
C SER A 148 11.51 -11.14 -24.37
N LEU A 149 12.49 -11.77 -23.69
CA LEU A 149 12.44 -13.20 -23.34
C LEU A 149 11.94 -13.45 -21.91
N ALA A 150 12.04 -12.46 -21.01
CA ALA A 150 11.54 -12.55 -19.63
C ALA A 150 10.04 -12.22 -19.50
N ALA A 151 9.34 -11.96 -20.61
CA ALA A 151 7.90 -12.20 -20.70
C ALA A 151 7.62 -13.71 -20.79
N THR A 152 8.37 -14.53 -20.06
CA THR A 152 7.95 -15.87 -19.69
C THR A 152 6.61 -15.68 -19.01
N THR A 153 5.57 -16.31 -19.57
CA THR A 153 4.28 -16.53 -18.93
C THR A 153 4.52 -16.93 -17.47
N ILE A 154 4.53 -15.96 -16.56
CA ILE A 154 4.44 -16.20 -15.14
C ILE A 154 3.04 -16.77 -15.00
N ILE A 155 2.95 -18.10 -15.01
CA ILE A 155 1.72 -18.82 -14.74
C ILE A 155 1.27 -18.27 -13.39
N ASP A 156 0.11 -17.63 -13.36
CA ASP A 156 -0.47 -17.10 -12.14
C ASP A 156 -0.40 -18.20 -11.07
N PRO A 157 0.35 -18.03 -9.97
CA PRO A 157 0.46 -19.04 -8.93
C PRO A 157 -0.92 -19.49 -8.40
N ARG A 158 -1.96 -18.65 -8.57
CA ARG A 158 -3.35 -18.94 -8.23
C ARG A 158 -4.02 -19.95 -9.16
N LEU A 159 -3.51 -20.14 -10.38
CA LEU A 159 -3.99 -21.16 -11.30
C LEU A 159 -3.89 -22.55 -10.68
N MET A 160 -2.83 -22.82 -9.92
CA MET A 160 -2.66 -24.09 -9.19
C MET A 160 -3.65 -24.25 -8.05
N ALA A 161 -4.08 -23.15 -7.40
CA ALA A 161 -5.11 -23.18 -6.37
C ALA A 161 -6.48 -23.62 -6.92
N GLN A 162 -6.67 -23.53 -8.25
CA GLN A 162 -7.90 -23.95 -8.88
C GLN A 162 -8.10 -25.46 -8.98
N PHE A 163 -7.02 -26.23 -8.84
CA PHE A 163 -7.01 -27.68 -9.01
C PHE A 163 -6.59 -28.42 -7.73
N LYS A 164 -6.63 -27.75 -6.57
CA LYS A 164 -6.36 -28.39 -5.27
C LYS A 164 -7.49 -29.34 -4.87
N ASP A 165 -7.13 -30.45 -4.26
CA ASP A 165 -8.06 -31.49 -3.80
C ASP A 165 -9.00 -30.92 -2.71
N GLN A 166 -10.30 -31.20 -2.82
CA GLN A 166 -11.30 -30.82 -1.83
C GLN A 166 -11.00 -31.42 -0.44
N ARG A 167 -10.23 -32.51 -0.37
CA ARG A 167 -9.78 -33.14 0.89
C ARG A 167 -8.80 -32.28 1.71
N GLU A 168 -8.21 -31.25 1.11
CA GLU A 168 -7.30 -30.30 1.77
C GLU A 168 -8.02 -29.03 2.26
N LEU A 169 -9.36 -29.03 2.29
CA LEU A 169 -10.16 -27.87 2.67
C LEU A 169 -10.72 -28.03 4.09
N VAL A 170 -10.71 -26.95 4.88
CA VAL A 170 -11.18 -26.93 6.27
C VAL A 170 -12.10 -25.74 6.48
N GLY A 171 -13.26 -25.96 7.11
CA GLY A 171 -14.18 -24.88 7.52
C GLY A 171 -14.95 -24.24 6.37
N ILE A 172 -15.09 -24.93 5.24
CA ILE A 172 -15.78 -24.43 4.04
C ILE A 172 -17.24 -24.88 4.00
N GLU A 173 -17.60 -25.90 4.78
CA GLU A 173 -18.91 -26.54 4.74
C GLU A 173 -20.04 -25.56 5.07
N GLU A 174 -19.92 -24.87 6.20
CA GLU A 174 -20.93 -23.91 6.67
C GLU A 174 -21.07 -22.71 5.72
N PRO A 175 -20.00 -21.97 5.35
CA PRO A 175 -20.07 -20.90 4.35
C PRO A 175 -20.66 -21.34 3.00
N ARG A 176 -20.25 -22.51 2.51
CA ARG A 176 -20.75 -23.06 1.24
C ARG A 176 -22.26 -23.31 1.31
N ASP A 177 -22.71 -23.95 2.39
CA ASP A 177 -24.11 -24.33 2.54
C ASP A 177 -25.00 -23.11 2.86
N GLU A 178 -24.45 -22.06 3.47
CA GLU A 178 -25.10 -20.75 3.55
C GLU A 178 -25.24 -20.09 2.18
N LEU A 179 -24.15 -20.00 1.40
CA LEU A 179 -24.20 -19.43 0.05
C LEU A 179 -25.20 -20.17 -0.85
N ILE A 180 -25.23 -21.50 -0.77
CA ILE A 180 -26.21 -22.31 -1.50
C ILE A 180 -27.64 -21.95 -1.06
N ARG A 181 -27.89 -21.75 0.23
CA ARG A 181 -29.22 -21.32 0.71
C ARG A 181 -29.60 -19.91 0.24
N ARG A 182 -28.65 -18.98 0.18
CA ARG A 182 -28.89 -17.61 -0.34
C ARG A 182 -29.16 -17.60 -1.85
N LEU A 183 -28.45 -18.47 -2.57
CA LEU A 183 -28.67 -18.71 -4.01
C LEU A 183 -29.95 -19.50 -4.27
N ALA A 184 -30.37 -20.35 -3.34
CA ALA A 184 -31.67 -20.97 -3.36
C ALA A 184 -32.76 -19.90 -3.17
N ASP A 185 -33.97 -20.24 -3.55
CA ASP A 185 -35.04 -19.27 -3.66
C ASP A 185 -35.75 -19.00 -2.34
N GLY A 186 -36.35 -17.81 -2.22
CA GLY A 186 -37.33 -17.54 -1.17
C GLY A 186 -38.64 -18.30 -1.40
N ASP A 187 -39.58 -18.18 -0.47
CA ASP A 187 -40.89 -18.84 -0.56
C ASP A 187 -41.76 -18.34 -1.72
N ASP A 188 -41.46 -17.17 -2.29
CA ASP A 188 -42.23 -16.56 -3.38
C ASP A 188 -41.79 -17.03 -4.78
N CYS A 189 -42.76 -17.47 -5.59
CA CYS A 189 -42.59 -18.02 -6.94
C CYS A 189 -42.00 -17.05 -7.98
N VAL A 190 -42.12 -15.73 -7.79
CA VAL A 190 -41.53 -14.73 -8.69
C VAL A 190 -40.04 -14.55 -8.41
N SER A 191 -39.63 -14.57 -7.15
CA SER A 191 -38.22 -14.47 -6.73
C SER A 191 -37.40 -15.71 -7.14
N ARG A 192 -38.09 -16.83 -7.39
CA ARG A 192 -37.50 -18.12 -7.81
C ARG A 192 -36.84 -18.08 -9.19
N GLN A 193 -37.39 -17.23 -10.04
CA GLN A 193 -37.13 -17.27 -11.46
C GLN A 193 -36.11 -16.23 -11.90
N GLN A 194 -35.97 -15.13 -11.15
CA GLN A 194 -35.06 -14.04 -11.52
C GLN A 194 -33.57 -14.44 -11.46
N LEU A 195 -32.77 -13.74 -12.26
CA LEU A 195 -31.31 -13.80 -12.21
C LEU A 195 -30.83 -13.25 -10.86
N LYS A 196 -30.10 -14.06 -10.10
CA LYS A 196 -29.41 -13.60 -8.89
C LYS A 196 -27.91 -13.51 -9.14
N ILE A 197 -27.34 -12.35 -8.83
CA ILE A 197 -25.89 -12.14 -8.80
C ILE A 197 -25.47 -12.07 -7.33
N LEU A 198 -24.55 -12.94 -6.91
CA LEU A 198 -23.97 -12.93 -5.57
C LEU A 198 -22.48 -12.60 -5.65
N SER A 199 -22.05 -11.59 -4.91
CA SER A 199 -20.64 -11.19 -4.84
C SER A 199 -19.98 -11.68 -3.55
N ILE A 200 -18.92 -12.47 -3.67
CA ILE A 200 -18.05 -12.87 -2.56
C ILE A 200 -16.90 -11.86 -2.45
N PHE A 201 -16.86 -11.13 -1.34
CA PHE A 201 -15.91 -10.04 -1.11
C PHE A 201 -15.00 -10.30 0.10
N GLY A 202 -13.77 -9.79 0.03
CA GLY A 202 -12.78 -9.78 1.13
C GLY A 202 -11.35 -9.67 0.63
N PHE A 203 -10.37 -9.53 1.52
CA PHE A 203 -8.95 -9.39 1.14
C PHE A 203 -8.34 -10.67 0.53
N GLY A 204 -7.14 -10.53 -0.05
CA GLY A 204 -6.40 -11.63 -0.69
C GLY A 204 -5.98 -12.72 0.30
N GLY A 205 -6.19 -14.00 -0.06
CA GLY A 205 -5.77 -15.13 0.78
C GLY A 205 -6.83 -15.69 1.74
N LEU A 206 -8.03 -15.10 1.79
CA LEU A 206 -9.16 -15.63 2.57
C LEU A 206 -9.78 -16.91 2.02
N GLY A 207 -9.50 -17.27 0.76
CA GLY A 207 -10.08 -18.46 0.11
C GLY A 207 -11.39 -18.21 -0.65
N LYS A 208 -11.64 -16.98 -1.15
CA LYS A 208 -12.86 -16.64 -1.92
C LYS A 208 -13.08 -17.54 -3.14
N THR A 209 -12.05 -17.66 -3.98
CA THR A 209 -12.04 -18.56 -5.15
C THR A 209 -12.32 -20.01 -4.74
N THR A 210 -11.79 -20.45 -3.61
CA THR A 210 -12.00 -21.80 -3.06
C THR A 210 -13.45 -22.01 -2.62
N LEU A 211 -14.04 -21.02 -1.95
CA LEU A 211 -15.45 -21.05 -1.55
C LEU A 211 -16.38 -21.05 -2.77
N ALA A 212 -16.13 -20.18 -3.75
CA ALA A 212 -16.89 -20.13 -5.00
C ALA A 212 -16.83 -21.46 -5.76
N ARG A 213 -15.65 -22.10 -5.83
CA ARG A 213 -15.50 -23.43 -6.44
C ARG A 213 -16.25 -24.51 -5.66
N ALA A 214 -16.19 -24.50 -4.33
CA ALA A 214 -16.91 -25.47 -3.51
C ALA A 214 -18.44 -25.37 -3.69
N VAL A 215 -18.98 -24.16 -3.88
CA VAL A 215 -20.39 -23.95 -4.23
C VAL A 215 -20.67 -24.50 -5.64
N TYR A 216 -19.87 -24.10 -6.63
CA TYR A 216 -20.01 -24.55 -8.02
C TYR A 216 -20.02 -26.09 -8.12
N ASP A 217 -19.04 -26.76 -7.52
CA ASP A 217 -18.92 -28.22 -7.56
C ASP A 217 -20.16 -28.92 -6.98
N LYS A 218 -20.83 -28.31 -5.99
CA LYS A 218 -22.00 -28.88 -5.31
C LYS A 218 -23.32 -28.69 -6.09
N ILE A 219 -23.53 -27.55 -6.76
CA ILE A 219 -24.84 -27.22 -7.37
C ILE A 219 -24.86 -27.21 -8.89
N HIS A 220 -23.70 -27.22 -9.57
CA HIS A 220 -23.64 -27.02 -11.03
C HIS A 220 -24.44 -28.06 -11.85
N VAL A 221 -24.74 -29.23 -11.29
CA VAL A 221 -25.51 -30.29 -11.95
C VAL A 221 -26.97 -29.91 -12.21
N GLU A 222 -27.50 -28.92 -11.49
CA GLU A 222 -28.88 -28.44 -11.65
C GLU A 222 -29.06 -27.43 -12.80
N PHE A 223 -27.96 -27.04 -13.45
CA PHE A 223 -27.91 -25.97 -14.44
C PHE A 223 -27.53 -26.54 -15.81
N VAL A 224 -28.19 -26.06 -16.86
CA VAL A 224 -27.93 -26.50 -18.24
C VAL A 224 -26.56 -25.99 -18.69
N PHE A 225 -26.30 -24.71 -18.43
CA PHE A 225 -25.05 -24.06 -18.77
C PHE A 225 -24.25 -23.74 -17.53
N LYS A 226 -22.96 -24.05 -17.58
CA LYS A 226 -22.06 -23.93 -16.43
C LYS A 226 -20.70 -23.43 -16.87
N ALA A 227 -20.21 -22.40 -16.20
CA ALA A 227 -18.89 -21.86 -16.47
C ALA A 227 -18.21 -21.44 -15.17
N PHE A 228 -16.90 -21.63 -15.13
CA PHE A 228 -16.00 -21.05 -14.15
C PHE A 228 -14.88 -20.38 -14.92
N VAL A 229 -14.79 -19.06 -14.84
CA VAL A 229 -13.85 -18.25 -15.60
C VAL A 229 -13.15 -17.27 -14.67
N SER A 230 -11.83 -17.20 -14.76
CA SER A 230 -11.03 -16.21 -14.03
C SER A 230 -10.71 -15.03 -14.94
N VAL A 231 -10.78 -13.82 -14.37
CA VAL A 231 -10.60 -12.55 -15.11
C VAL A 231 -9.15 -12.06 -14.96
N GLY A 232 -8.66 -11.96 -13.72
CA GLY A 232 -7.30 -11.50 -13.43
C GLY A 232 -7.13 -9.98 -13.55
N GLN A 233 -5.92 -9.48 -13.28
CA GLN A 233 -5.67 -8.06 -13.05
C GLN A 233 -5.75 -7.17 -14.30
N LYS A 234 -5.29 -7.67 -15.45
CA LYS A 234 -5.32 -6.96 -16.74
C LYS A 234 -6.06 -7.81 -17.75
N PRO A 235 -7.39 -7.91 -17.63
CA PRO A 235 -8.14 -8.85 -18.45
C PRO A 235 -8.17 -8.37 -19.89
N ASN A 236 -7.98 -9.31 -20.82
CA ASN A 236 -8.49 -9.15 -22.16
C ASN A 236 -9.96 -9.58 -22.14
N LEU A 237 -10.87 -8.62 -22.14
CA LEU A 237 -12.31 -8.87 -21.97
C LEU A 237 -12.88 -9.77 -23.07
N LYS A 238 -12.41 -9.60 -24.30
CA LYS A 238 -12.71 -10.52 -25.41
C LYS A 238 -12.35 -11.97 -25.07
N ASN A 239 -11.15 -12.22 -24.53
CA ASN A 239 -10.73 -13.57 -24.13
C ASN A 239 -11.56 -14.11 -22.95
N VAL A 240 -12.00 -13.26 -22.03
CA VAL A 240 -12.90 -13.64 -20.93
C VAL A 240 -14.24 -14.10 -21.49
N LEU A 241 -14.85 -13.31 -22.38
CA LEU A 241 -16.13 -13.65 -23.02
C LEU A 241 -16.03 -14.95 -23.85
N ILE A 242 -14.95 -15.10 -24.62
CA ILE A 242 -14.65 -16.34 -25.36
C ILE A 242 -14.50 -17.53 -24.39
N SER A 243 -13.84 -17.32 -23.24
CA SER A 243 -13.67 -18.37 -22.23
C SER A 243 -15.01 -18.80 -21.63
N ILE A 244 -15.93 -17.87 -21.37
CA ILE A 244 -17.31 -18.18 -20.95
C ILE A 244 -17.99 -19.01 -22.02
N LEU A 245 -17.95 -18.55 -23.28
CA LEU A 245 -18.58 -19.22 -24.41
C LEU A 245 -18.07 -20.66 -24.60
N LEU A 246 -16.76 -20.87 -24.56
CA LEU A 246 -16.13 -22.18 -24.69
C LEU A 246 -16.52 -23.16 -23.58
N ARG A 247 -16.83 -22.67 -22.37
CA ARG A 247 -17.25 -23.52 -21.24
C ARG A 247 -18.71 -23.91 -21.33
N ILE A 248 -19.54 -23.03 -21.90
CA ILE A 248 -20.98 -23.19 -22.03
C ILE A 248 -21.34 -24.03 -23.25
N ASP A 249 -20.73 -23.74 -24.40
CA ASP A 249 -20.96 -24.45 -25.64
C ASP A 249 -19.68 -24.52 -26.49
N LYS A 250 -18.89 -25.56 -26.23
CA LYS A 250 -17.63 -25.84 -26.92
C LYS A 250 -17.82 -26.09 -28.42
N ALA A 251 -19.00 -26.54 -28.86
CA ALA A 251 -19.27 -26.86 -30.26
C ALA A 251 -19.60 -25.61 -31.10
N SER A 252 -20.13 -24.55 -30.46
CA SER A 252 -20.44 -23.27 -31.12
C SER A 252 -19.23 -22.37 -31.41
N CYS A 253 -18.04 -22.74 -30.92
CA CYS A 253 -16.79 -22.01 -31.10
C CYS A 253 -16.01 -22.54 -32.32
N ASP A 254 -16.21 -21.90 -33.47
CA ASP A 254 -15.39 -22.07 -34.66
C ASP A 254 -14.23 -21.05 -34.69
N ASN A 255 -13.33 -21.16 -35.67
CA ASN A 255 -12.23 -20.20 -35.84
C ASN A 255 -12.74 -18.77 -36.10
N GLY A 256 -13.97 -18.61 -36.63
CA GLY A 256 -14.61 -17.31 -36.83
C GLY A 256 -14.98 -16.61 -35.52
N THR A 257 -15.35 -17.37 -34.49
CA THR A 257 -15.71 -16.86 -33.15
C THR A 257 -14.54 -16.13 -32.47
N LEU A 258 -13.29 -16.52 -32.75
CA LEU A 258 -12.10 -15.84 -32.23
C LEU A 258 -11.84 -14.46 -32.88
N LEU A 259 -12.46 -14.19 -34.03
CA LEU A 259 -12.34 -12.93 -34.77
C LEU A 259 -13.39 -11.90 -34.36
N LEU A 260 -14.48 -12.32 -33.69
CA LEU A 260 -15.55 -11.42 -33.23
C LEU A 260 -15.04 -10.36 -32.26
N ASP A 261 -15.64 -9.18 -32.29
CA ASP A 261 -15.44 -8.14 -31.30
C ASP A 261 -16.25 -8.43 -30.01
N GLU A 262 -16.03 -7.64 -28.97
CA GLU A 262 -16.69 -7.81 -27.68
C GLU A 262 -18.22 -7.71 -27.77
N VAL A 263 -18.75 -6.85 -28.63
CA VAL A 263 -20.20 -6.62 -28.77
C VAL A 263 -20.85 -7.86 -29.37
N LEU A 264 -20.32 -8.39 -30.47
CA LEU A 264 -20.83 -9.59 -31.12
C LEU A 264 -20.70 -10.83 -30.22
N LEU A 265 -19.64 -10.90 -29.40
CA LEU A 265 -19.50 -11.97 -28.40
C LEU A 265 -20.56 -11.88 -27.30
N ILE A 266 -20.86 -10.66 -26.83
CA ILE A 266 -21.93 -10.42 -25.86
C ILE A 266 -23.27 -10.83 -26.47
N GLU A 267 -23.59 -10.39 -27.69
CA GLU A 267 -24.84 -10.75 -28.38
C GLU A 267 -24.99 -12.27 -28.51
N LYS A 268 -23.94 -12.97 -28.97
CA LYS A 268 -23.95 -14.43 -29.10
C LYS A 268 -24.14 -15.13 -27.74
N LEU A 269 -23.50 -14.64 -26.67
CA LEU A 269 -23.71 -15.17 -25.32
C LEU A 269 -25.16 -14.96 -24.86
N ARG A 270 -25.75 -13.78 -25.11
CA ARG A 270 -27.14 -13.50 -24.75
C ARG A 270 -28.11 -14.43 -25.50
N GLU A 271 -27.90 -14.63 -26.80
CA GLU A 271 -28.70 -15.57 -27.60
C GLU A 271 -28.66 -16.99 -27.01
N LEU A 272 -27.47 -17.49 -26.67
CA LEU A 272 -27.33 -18.83 -26.09
C LEU A 272 -27.98 -18.93 -24.70
N LEU A 273 -27.79 -17.92 -23.85
CA LEU A 273 -28.30 -17.92 -22.48
C LEU A 273 -29.82 -17.71 -22.41
N THR A 274 -30.47 -17.33 -23.52
CA THR A 274 -31.91 -17.02 -23.56
C THR A 274 -32.73 -18.27 -23.25
N ASP A 275 -33.65 -18.13 -22.31
CA ASP A 275 -34.55 -19.20 -21.85
C ASP A 275 -33.81 -20.43 -21.29
N LYS A 276 -32.57 -20.25 -20.81
CA LYS A 276 -31.76 -21.29 -20.19
C LYS A 276 -31.45 -20.96 -18.74
N ARG A 277 -31.45 -21.99 -17.90
CA ARG A 277 -30.96 -21.93 -16.52
C ARG A 277 -29.44 -22.13 -16.52
N TYR A 278 -28.69 -21.11 -16.10
CA TYR A 278 -27.23 -21.12 -16.11
C TYR A 278 -26.61 -20.78 -14.75
N LEU A 279 -25.43 -21.35 -14.49
CA LEU A 279 -24.56 -21.03 -13.34
C LEU A 279 -23.19 -20.60 -13.85
N ILE A 280 -22.86 -19.32 -13.67
CA ILE A 280 -21.59 -18.76 -14.14
C ILE A 280 -20.82 -18.17 -12.96
N ILE A 281 -19.59 -18.63 -12.75
CA ILE A 281 -18.66 -18.09 -11.78
C ILE A 281 -17.65 -17.19 -12.50
N ILE A 282 -17.61 -15.92 -12.13
CA ILE A 282 -16.61 -14.95 -12.61
C ILE A 282 -15.65 -14.63 -11.45
N ASP A 283 -14.49 -15.25 -11.50
CA ASP A 283 -13.51 -15.24 -10.43
C ASP A 283 -12.46 -14.13 -10.60
N ASP A 284 -12.15 -13.45 -9.48
CA ASP A 284 -11.09 -12.47 -9.28
C ASP A 284 -11.20 -11.27 -10.22
N ILE A 285 -12.26 -10.48 -10.03
CA ILE A 285 -12.49 -9.22 -10.75
C ILE A 285 -11.79 -8.06 -10.03
N TRP A 286 -11.02 -7.27 -10.79
CA TRP A 286 -10.12 -6.22 -10.29
C TRP A 286 -10.58 -4.78 -10.55
N ASP A 287 -11.60 -4.56 -11.38
CA ASP A 287 -12.11 -3.22 -11.66
C ASP A 287 -13.59 -3.24 -12.07
N MET A 288 -14.27 -2.11 -11.85
CA MET A 288 -15.70 -1.96 -12.12
C MET A 288 -16.02 -1.93 -13.62
N SER A 289 -15.18 -1.28 -14.45
CA SER A 289 -15.41 -1.21 -15.89
C SER A 289 -15.41 -2.58 -16.58
N SER A 290 -14.51 -3.47 -16.19
CA SER A 290 -14.47 -4.85 -16.66
C SER A 290 -15.76 -5.59 -16.26
N TRP A 291 -16.24 -5.38 -15.03
CA TRP A 291 -17.48 -5.98 -14.57
C TRP A 291 -18.70 -5.49 -15.34
N ASP A 292 -18.81 -4.18 -15.58
CA ASP A 292 -19.94 -3.60 -16.31
C ASP A 292 -20.07 -4.19 -17.72
N ILE A 293 -18.93 -4.42 -18.40
CA ILE A 293 -18.91 -5.03 -19.73
C ILE A 293 -19.26 -6.53 -19.65
N ILE A 294 -18.67 -7.29 -18.73
CA ILE A 294 -18.96 -8.72 -18.58
C ILE A 294 -20.44 -8.96 -18.19
N LYS A 295 -20.98 -8.12 -17.30
CA LYS A 295 -22.37 -8.18 -16.82
C LYS A 295 -23.38 -8.05 -17.96
N CYS A 296 -23.06 -7.31 -19.01
CA CYS A 296 -23.91 -7.17 -20.21
C CYS A 296 -24.20 -8.50 -20.93
N ALA A 297 -23.37 -9.52 -20.76
CA ALA A 297 -23.59 -10.84 -21.36
C ALA A 297 -24.68 -11.65 -20.64
N PHE A 298 -25.01 -11.32 -19.40
CA PHE A 298 -25.97 -12.08 -18.59
C PHE A 298 -27.37 -11.49 -18.73
N ILE A 299 -28.33 -12.35 -19.09
CA ILE A 299 -29.74 -11.97 -19.25
C ILE A 299 -30.61 -12.66 -18.22
N ASP A 300 -31.63 -11.93 -17.76
CA ASP A 300 -32.67 -12.49 -16.93
C ASP A 300 -33.83 -12.97 -17.80
N SER A 301 -33.86 -14.28 -18.07
CA SER A 301 -34.97 -14.96 -18.74
C SER A 301 -35.95 -15.59 -17.76
N ASN A 302 -35.94 -15.20 -16.48
CA ASN A 302 -36.79 -15.79 -15.45
C ASN A 302 -36.64 -17.33 -15.35
N CYS A 303 -35.43 -17.84 -15.57
CA CYS A 303 -35.11 -19.28 -15.59
C CYS A 303 -34.38 -19.78 -14.33
N GLY A 304 -34.29 -18.96 -13.28
CA GLY A 304 -33.58 -19.31 -12.04
C GLY A 304 -32.06 -19.35 -12.22
N SER A 305 -31.52 -18.46 -13.05
CA SER A 305 -30.08 -18.38 -13.34
C SER A 305 -29.31 -17.72 -12.21
N ARG A 306 -28.03 -18.08 -12.08
CA ARG A 306 -27.14 -17.66 -10.99
C ARG A 306 -25.79 -17.23 -11.52
N VAL A 307 -25.31 -16.08 -11.04
CA VAL A 307 -23.95 -15.62 -11.26
C VAL A 307 -23.29 -15.41 -9.91
N ILE A 308 -22.09 -15.96 -9.72
CA ILE A 308 -21.28 -15.72 -8.53
C ILE A 308 -20.02 -15.00 -8.97
N THR A 309 -19.71 -13.90 -8.32
CA THR A 309 -18.46 -13.16 -8.55
C THR A 309 -17.56 -13.24 -7.33
N THR A 310 -16.24 -13.18 -7.53
CA THR A 310 -15.30 -12.98 -6.42
C THR A 310 -14.49 -11.70 -6.65
N THR A 311 -14.34 -10.88 -5.61
CA THR A 311 -13.60 -9.62 -5.71
C THR A 311 -12.99 -9.20 -4.38
N ARG A 312 -12.02 -8.28 -4.47
CA ARG A 312 -11.39 -7.60 -3.33
C ARG A 312 -11.91 -6.18 -3.16
N ILE A 313 -12.84 -5.74 -4.01
CA ILE A 313 -13.34 -4.35 -4.03
C ILE A 313 -14.77 -4.35 -3.50
N PHE A 314 -14.97 -3.69 -2.37
CA PHE A 314 -16.29 -3.61 -1.73
C PHE A 314 -17.31 -2.91 -2.63
N GLU A 315 -16.94 -1.80 -3.26
CA GLU A 315 -17.80 -1.03 -4.17
C GLU A 315 -18.36 -1.90 -5.30
N MET A 316 -17.56 -2.77 -5.91
CA MET A 316 -18.04 -3.68 -6.95
C MET A 316 -18.99 -4.72 -6.37
N ALA A 317 -18.68 -5.26 -5.18
CA ALA A 317 -19.55 -6.25 -4.55
C ALA A 317 -20.96 -5.70 -4.32
N ASN A 318 -21.07 -4.39 -4.04
CA ASN A 318 -22.32 -3.68 -3.80
C ASN A 318 -23.23 -3.52 -5.04
N GLU A 319 -22.71 -3.76 -6.25
CA GLU A 319 -23.49 -3.75 -7.51
C GLU A 319 -24.23 -5.08 -7.78
N ALA A 320 -24.05 -6.07 -6.91
CA ALA A 320 -24.71 -7.36 -6.98
C ALA A 320 -26.03 -7.38 -6.18
N SER A 321 -26.86 -8.39 -6.46
CA SER A 321 -28.14 -8.59 -5.78
C SER A 321 -27.97 -9.02 -4.32
N ASP A 322 -26.87 -9.71 -4.00
CA ASP A 322 -26.51 -10.15 -2.66
C ASP A 322 -24.99 -10.10 -2.49
N ILE A 323 -24.56 -9.86 -1.25
CA ILE A 323 -23.15 -9.69 -0.87
C ILE A 323 -22.83 -10.68 0.24
N TYR A 324 -21.77 -11.45 0.02
CA TYR A 324 -21.18 -12.32 1.03
C TYR A 324 -19.77 -11.84 1.37
N LYS A 325 -19.63 -11.23 2.55
CA LYS A 325 -18.32 -10.90 3.09
C LYS A 325 -17.69 -12.16 3.66
N GLN A 326 -16.57 -12.58 3.10
CA GLN A 326 -15.83 -13.73 3.60
C GLN A 326 -15.06 -13.34 4.85
N GLU A 327 -15.38 -13.99 5.96
CA GLU A 327 -14.71 -13.80 7.24
C GLU A 327 -13.51 -14.75 7.39
N PRO A 328 -12.53 -14.41 8.26
CA PRO A 328 -11.46 -15.32 8.63
C PRO A 328 -11.97 -16.61 9.29
N LEU A 329 -11.15 -17.66 9.29
CA LEU A 329 -11.46 -18.91 9.97
C LEU A 329 -11.54 -18.71 11.49
N SER A 330 -12.45 -19.43 12.14
CA SER A 330 -12.48 -19.49 13.59
C SER A 330 -11.17 -20.06 14.16
N PRO A 331 -10.82 -19.78 15.42
CA PRO A 331 -9.60 -20.32 16.04
C PRO A 331 -9.49 -21.85 15.94
N ASP A 332 -10.61 -22.56 16.11
CA ASP A 332 -10.65 -24.03 16.03
C ASP A 332 -10.38 -24.53 14.61
N ARG A 333 -11.01 -23.92 13.59
CA ARG A 333 -10.79 -24.26 12.18
C ARG A 333 -9.39 -23.88 11.71
N SER A 334 -8.85 -22.78 12.23
CA SER A 334 -7.48 -22.36 11.96
C SER A 334 -6.47 -23.37 12.49
N LYS A 335 -6.69 -23.87 13.72
CA LYS A 335 -5.86 -24.93 14.31
C LYS A 335 -5.95 -26.23 13.52
N GLU A 336 -7.16 -26.62 13.10
CA GLU A 336 -7.38 -27.79 12.26
C GLU A 336 -6.60 -27.70 10.94
N LEU A 337 -6.72 -26.57 10.22
CA LEU A 337 -6.00 -26.32 8.97
C LEU A 337 -4.47 -26.34 9.17
N PHE A 338 -3.99 -25.71 10.24
CA PHE A 338 -2.58 -25.66 10.59
C PHE A 338 -1.99 -27.05 10.82
N CYS A 339 -2.63 -27.85 11.69
CA CYS A 339 -2.20 -29.22 11.95
C CYS A 339 -2.27 -30.08 10.68
N MET A 340 -3.34 -29.96 9.90
CA MET A 340 -3.47 -30.70 8.64
C MET A 340 -2.29 -30.41 7.71
N ARG A 341 -1.91 -29.13 7.57
CA ARG A 341 -0.80 -28.72 6.69
C ARG A 341 0.57 -29.14 7.22
N LEU A 342 0.79 -29.10 8.54
CA LEU A 342 2.04 -29.54 9.17
C LEU A 342 2.31 -31.04 9.00
N PHE A 343 1.26 -31.86 8.99
CA PHE A 343 1.36 -33.32 9.04
C PHE A 343 0.99 -34.02 7.72
N ILE A 344 0.92 -33.29 6.59
CA ILE A 344 0.65 -33.90 5.27
C ILE A 344 1.60 -35.08 5.04
N GLY A 345 1.03 -36.28 4.86
CA GLY A 345 1.78 -37.51 4.58
C GLY A 345 2.45 -38.19 5.78
N LYS A 346 2.25 -37.73 7.03
CA LYS A 346 2.80 -38.37 8.23
C LYS A 346 1.69 -39.00 9.08
N SER A 347 1.84 -40.28 9.44
CA SER A 347 0.90 -40.95 10.35
C SER A 347 0.95 -40.29 11.73
N LYS A 348 -0.23 -39.90 12.23
CA LYS A 348 -0.49 -39.10 13.43
C LYS A 348 0.46 -39.38 14.61
N ASN A 349 0.97 -38.30 15.21
CA ASN A 349 0.81 -38.09 16.65
C ASN A 349 0.77 -36.58 17.00
N PRO A 350 -0.40 -35.99 17.34
CA PRO A 350 -0.57 -34.53 17.51
C PRO A 350 -0.31 -34.00 18.94
N TYR A 351 0.27 -34.80 19.84
CA TYR A 351 0.24 -34.49 21.29
C TYR A 351 1.54 -33.94 21.91
N HIS A 352 2.58 -33.68 21.11
CA HIS A 352 3.81 -33.03 21.59
C HIS A 352 4.12 -31.71 20.89
N GLU A 353 3.09 -31.06 20.35
CA GLU A 353 3.21 -29.68 19.89
C GLU A 353 3.35 -28.77 21.12
N PRO A 354 4.24 -27.77 21.16
CA PRO A 354 4.18 -26.74 22.18
C PRO A 354 2.93 -25.90 21.94
N VAL A 355 1.82 -26.34 22.52
CA VAL A 355 0.46 -25.76 22.45
C VAL A 355 0.49 -24.23 22.63
N LYS A 356 1.44 -23.72 23.40
CA LYS A 356 1.60 -22.29 23.65
C LYS A 356 2.15 -21.51 22.45
N ILE A 357 3.16 -22.01 21.74
CA ILE A 357 3.75 -21.26 20.60
C ILE A 357 2.87 -21.39 19.36
N SER A 358 2.25 -22.56 19.12
CA SER A 358 1.30 -22.73 18.01
C SER A 358 0.07 -21.84 18.17
N GLY A 359 -0.45 -21.68 19.39
CA GLY A 359 -1.53 -20.73 19.67
C GLY A 359 -1.16 -19.27 19.34
N LYS A 360 0.04 -18.82 19.72
CA LYS A 360 0.53 -17.48 19.39
C LYS A 360 0.74 -17.27 17.89
N ILE A 361 1.29 -18.27 17.20
CA ILE A 361 1.47 -18.24 15.75
C ILE A 361 0.11 -18.15 15.05
N LEU A 362 -0.87 -18.93 15.47
CA LEU A 362 -2.22 -18.90 14.90
C LEU A 362 -2.93 -17.56 15.15
N GLN A 363 -2.70 -16.95 16.31
CA GLN A 363 -3.17 -15.61 16.60
C GLN A 363 -2.57 -14.59 15.62
N LYS A 364 -1.25 -14.67 15.35
CA LYS A 364 -0.54 -13.85 14.36
C LYS A 364 -1.09 -14.04 12.93
N CYS A 365 -1.52 -15.27 12.60
CA CYS A 365 -2.16 -15.56 11.32
C CYS A 365 -3.55 -14.95 11.15
N GLY A 366 -4.21 -14.48 12.22
CA GLY A 366 -5.52 -13.82 12.16
C GLY A 366 -6.65 -14.65 11.53
N GLY A 367 -6.54 -15.98 11.53
CA GLY A 367 -7.52 -16.87 10.89
C GLY A 367 -7.46 -16.91 9.37
N ILE A 368 -6.43 -16.32 8.74
CA ILE A 368 -6.31 -16.25 7.28
C ILE A 368 -5.78 -17.58 6.74
N PRO A 369 -6.53 -18.31 5.88
CA PRO A 369 -6.09 -19.61 5.37
C PRO A 369 -4.73 -19.58 4.69
N LEU A 370 -4.46 -18.57 3.86
CA LEU A 370 -3.16 -18.44 3.18
C LEU A 370 -2.01 -18.23 4.18
N ALA A 371 -2.17 -17.38 5.20
CA ALA A 371 -1.15 -17.20 6.25
C ALA A 371 -0.85 -18.50 6.98
N ILE A 372 -1.92 -19.20 7.38
CA ILE A 372 -1.84 -20.45 8.13
C ILE A 372 -1.11 -21.51 7.32
N ILE A 373 -1.48 -21.69 6.06
CA ILE A 373 -0.85 -22.66 5.16
C ILE A 373 0.63 -22.34 4.99
N THR A 374 0.98 -21.07 4.81
CA THR A 374 2.35 -20.62 4.57
C THR A 374 3.23 -20.82 5.80
N ILE A 375 2.80 -20.40 6.98
CA ILE A 375 3.57 -20.62 8.21
C ILE A 375 3.63 -22.10 8.54
N ALA A 376 2.55 -22.87 8.38
CA ALA A 376 2.60 -24.32 8.57
C ALA A 376 3.63 -24.97 7.62
N SER A 377 3.66 -24.57 6.35
CA SER A 377 4.65 -25.05 5.38
C SER A 377 6.08 -24.66 5.76
N LEU A 378 6.30 -23.43 6.26
CA LEU A 378 7.60 -22.96 6.73
C LEU A 378 8.09 -23.72 7.97
N LEU A 379 7.19 -24.05 8.89
CA LEU A 379 7.49 -24.77 10.12
C LEU A 379 7.66 -26.27 9.90
N ALA A 380 7.02 -26.85 8.88
CA ALA A 380 7.10 -28.28 8.59
C ALA A 380 8.53 -28.77 8.27
N SER A 381 9.40 -27.87 7.80
CA SER A 381 10.82 -28.14 7.53
C SER A 381 11.75 -27.87 8.72
N LYS A 382 11.22 -27.42 9.87
CA LYS A 382 12.01 -26.93 11.01
C LYS A 382 11.78 -27.72 12.29
N PRO A 383 12.81 -27.79 13.17
CA PRO A 383 12.61 -28.31 14.52
C PRO A 383 11.74 -27.35 15.34
N VAL A 384 10.96 -27.93 16.26
CA VAL A 384 10.05 -27.20 17.16
C VAL A 384 10.76 -26.09 17.96
N THR A 385 12.03 -26.27 18.29
CA THR A 385 12.86 -25.29 19.01
C THR A 385 12.99 -23.96 18.26
N ASP A 386 12.92 -23.98 16.93
CA ASP A 386 13.06 -22.79 16.08
C ASP A 386 11.73 -22.07 15.82
N TRP A 387 10.60 -22.61 16.28
CA TRP A 387 9.29 -22.00 16.08
C TRP A 387 9.16 -20.64 16.80
N SER A 388 9.87 -20.47 17.92
CA SER A 388 9.97 -19.19 18.63
C SER A 388 10.62 -18.12 17.74
N LYS A 389 11.70 -18.46 17.03
CA LYS A 389 12.38 -17.54 16.11
C LYS A 389 11.48 -17.09 14.95
N VAL A 390 10.65 -18.01 14.44
CA VAL A 390 9.67 -17.68 13.39
C VAL A 390 8.58 -16.76 13.94
N TYR A 391 8.10 -17.02 15.16
CA TYR A 391 7.13 -16.13 15.81
C TYR A 391 7.70 -14.73 16.10
N ASP A 392 8.93 -14.66 16.61
CA ASP A 392 9.62 -13.42 16.97
C ASP A 392 10.05 -12.62 15.72
N SER A 393 10.08 -13.25 14.54
CA SER A 393 10.31 -12.54 13.29
C SER A 393 9.11 -11.67 12.90
N THR A 394 9.38 -10.48 12.39
CA THR A 394 8.35 -9.63 11.82
C THR A 394 7.77 -10.31 10.58
N GLY A 395 6.44 -10.52 10.56
CA GLY A 395 5.80 -11.24 9.46
C GLY A 395 6.28 -12.68 9.28
N PHE A 396 6.83 -13.00 8.10
CA PHE A 396 7.41 -14.31 7.76
C PHE A 396 8.96 -14.34 7.82
N GLY A 397 9.61 -13.19 8.02
CA GLY A 397 11.07 -13.05 8.00
C GLY A 397 11.72 -13.19 6.60
N ASN A 398 13.04 -12.99 6.49
CA ASN A 398 13.77 -13.03 5.21
C ASN A 398 14.20 -14.46 4.81
N GLU A 399 13.36 -15.45 5.09
CA GLU A 399 13.67 -16.85 4.82
C GLU A 399 13.35 -17.23 3.37
N ASP A 400 14.28 -17.93 2.73
CA ASP A 400 14.12 -18.47 1.39
C ASP A 400 13.16 -19.66 1.42
N ASN A 401 11.88 -19.37 1.20
CA ASN A 401 10.81 -20.35 1.18
C ASN A 401 9.78 -20.02 0.09
N LYS A 402 9.54 -20.99 -0.80
CA LYS A 402 8.67 -20.82 -1.97
C LYS A 402 7.22 -20.47 -1.59
N GLU A 403 6.68 -21.01 -0.49
CA GLU A 403 5.34 -20.66 -0.02
C GLU A 403 5.27 -19.23 0.52
N VAL A 404 6.31 -18.77 1.21
CA VAL A 404 6.44 -17.37 1.67
C VAL A 404 6.48 -16.43 0.46
N ASP A 405 7.31 -16.71 -0.54
CA ASP A 405 7.39 -15.90 -1.76
C ASP A 405 6.06 -15.86 -2.52
N THR A 406 5.40 -17.02 -2.63
CA THR A 406 4.07 -17.10 -3.25
C THR A 406 3.06 -16.23 -2.51
N THR A 407 3.10 -16.24 -1.17
CA THR A 407 2.20 -15.45 -0.33
C THR A 407 2.47 -13.96 -0.46
N ARG A 408 3.74 -13.54 -0.42
CA ARG A 408 4.15 -12.16 -0.69
C ARG A 408 3.69 -11.70 -2.05
N ASN A 409 3.91 -12.50 -3.10
CA ASN A 409 3.45 -12.21 -4.45
C ASN A 409 1.92 -12.02 -4.52
N ILE A 410 1.14 -12.85 -3.82
CA ILE A 410 -0.33 -12.73 -3.77
C ILE A 410 -0.78 -11.37 -3.19
N LEU A 411 -0.09 -10.88 -2.16
CA LEU A 411 -0.35 -9.58 -1.52
C LEU A 411 0.15 -8.42 -2.40
N LEU A 412 1.35 -8.56 -3.00
CA LEU A 412 1.96 -7.58 -3.88
C LEU A 412 1.07 -7.26 -5.09
N TYR A 413 0.33 -8.23 -5.64
CA TYR A 413 -0.64 -7.94 -6.69
C TYR A 413 -1.69 -6.92 -6.24
N SER A 414 -2.18 -7.03 -5.00
CA SER A 414 -3.12 -6.04 -4.44
C SER A 414 -2.46 -4.67 -4.31
N TYR A 415 -1.19 -4.63 -3.93
CA TYR A 415 -0.44 -3.38 -3.75
C TYR A 415 -0.17 -2.67 -5.07
N TYR A 416 0.27 -3.40 -6.09
CA TYR A 416 0.53 -2.83 -7.42
C TYR A 416 -0.76 -2.47 -8.17
N ASP A 417 -1.92 -2.93 -7.71
CA ASP A 417 -3.22 -2.51 -8.25
C ASP A 417 -3.70 -1.17 -7.68
N LEU A 418 -3.17 -0.74 -6.52
CA LEU A 418 -3.54 0.55 -5.95
C LEU A 418 -3.10 1.68 -6.89
N PRO A 419 -3.86 2.78 -6.97
CA PRO A 419 -3.38 4.01 -7.58
C PRO A 419 -2.11 4.49 -6.90
N TYR A 420 -1.36 5.32 -7.61
CA TYR A 420 -0.04 5.75 -7.19
C TYR A 420 0.01 6.29 -5.75
N TYR A 421 -0.70 7.37 -5.42
CA TYR A 421 -0.68 8.04 -4.10
C TYR A 421 -1.08 7.16 -2.90
N PRO A 422 -2.18 6.38 -2.97
CA PRO A 422 -2.53 5.40 -1.93
C PRO A 422 -1.43 4.38 -1.59
N ARG A 423 -0.53 4.02 -2.53
CA ARG A 423 0.60 3.12 -2.24
C ARG A 423 1.55 3.69 -1.20
N LEU A 424 1.86 4.99 -1.27
CA LEU A 424 2.68 5.64 -0.24
C LEU A 424 1.99 5.67 1.10
N CYS A 425 0.70 5.95 1.10
CA CYS A 425 -0.12 5.96 2.30
C CYS A 425 -0.09 4.59 2.98
N LEU A 426 -0.15 3.49 2.20
CA LEU A 426 0.01 2.13 2.71
C LEU A 426 1.41 1.86 3.25
N LEU A 427 2.47 2.20 2.51
CA LEU A 427 3.86 2.02 2.97
C LEU A 427 4.15 2.78 4.27
N HIS A 428 3.57 3.97 4.43
CA HIS A 428 3.68 4.78 5.65
C HIS A 428 3.18 4.06 6.90
N LEU A 429 2.26 3.09 6.77
CA LEU A 429 1.77 2.33 7.92
C LEU A 429 2.83 1.40 8.52
N GLY A 430 3.93 1.14 7.82
CA GLY A 430 5.07 0.38 8.34
C GLY A 430 5.75 1.02 9.57
N ILE A 431 5.42 2.28 9.89
CA ILE A 431 5.91 2.97 11.08
C ILE A 431 5.27 2.45 12.38
N TYR A 432 4.10 1.80 12.30
CA TYR A 432 3.36 1.34 13.47
C TYR A 432 3.73 -0.09 13.83
N PRO A 433 3.69 -0.47 15.12
CA PRO A 433 3.90 -1.85 15.54
C PRO A 433 2.71 -2.75 15.16
N GLU A 434 2.94 -4.08 15.20
CA GLU A 434 1.90 -5.11 15.04
C GLU A 434 0.70 -4.83 15.98
N ASP A 435 -0.52 -5.13 15.51
CA ASP A 435 -1.80 -4.94 16.21
C ASP A 435 -2.17 -3.51 16.68
N PHE A 436 -1.40 -2.49 16.30
CA PHE A 436 -1.66 -1.11 16.74
C PHE A 436 -2.95 -0.53 16.14
N GLU A 437 -3.80 0.02 17.00
CA GLU A 437 -4.98 0.78 16.57
C GLU A 437 -4.58 2.21 16.17
N ILE A 438 -4.69 2.50 14.87
CA ILE A 438 -4.26 3.76 14.26
C ILE A 438 -5.48 4.66 14.08
N LYS A 439 -5.50 5.83 14.71
CA LYS A 439 -6.59 6.81 14.57
C LYS A 439 -6.63 7.38 13.15
N LYS A 440 -7.82 7.37 12.54
CA LYS A 440 -8.04 7.80 11.14
C LYS A 440 -7.57 9.24 10.89
N ASP A 441 -8.05 10.19 11.67
CA ASP A 441 -7.77 11.62 11.44
C ASP A 441 -6.27 11.93 11.57
N ASN A 442 -5.62 11.38 12.60
CA ASN A 442 -4.18 11.55 12.81
C ASN A 442 -3.37 10.99 11.63
N LEU A 443 -3.74 9.81 11.14
CA LEU A 443 -3.07 9.17 10.02
C LEU A 443 -3.21 10.00 8.74
N ILE A 444 -4.41 10.52 8.45
CA ILE A 444 -4.66 11.37 7.28
C ILE A 444 -3.79 12.64 7.37
N TRP A 445 -3.75 13.30 8.52
CA TRP A 445 -2.91 14.50 8.70
C TRP A 445 -1.42 14.21 8.55
N LYS A 446 -0.95 13.04 8.99
CA LYS A 446 0.43 12.62 8.70
C LYS A 446 0.67 12.47 7.20
N TRP A 447 -0.23 11.82 6.47
CA TRP A 447 -0.10 11.69 5.01
C TRP A 447 -0.10 13.04 4.30
N VAL A 448 -0.93 13.98 4.75
CA VAL A 448 -0.94 15.35 4.23
C VAL A 448 0.40 16.04 4.51
N ALA A 449 0.91 15.97 5.74
CA ALA A 449 2.17 16.59 6.13
C ALA A 449 3.41 15.97 5.47
N GLU A 450 3.37 14.68 5.15
CA GLU A 450 4.38 13.99 4.34
C GLU A 450 4.32 14.34 2.85
N GLY A 451 3.24 14.99 2.39
CA GLY A 451 3.00 15.27 0.98
C GLY A 451 2.55 14.06 0.16
N TYR A 452 1.99 13.03 0.80
CA TYR A 452 1.45 11.85 0.12
C TYR A 452 0.07 12.08 -0.49
N VAL A 453 -0.60 13.16 -0.09
CA VAL A 453 -1.90 13.56 -0.62
C VAL A 453 -1.71 14.63 -1.67
N HIS A 454 -2.20 14.38 -2.89
CA HIS A 454 -2.09 15.32 -4.01
C HIS A 454 -3.22 16.35 -4.00
N GLU A 455 -2.89 17.62 -4.18
CA GLU A 455 -3.89 18.70 -4.29
C GLU A 455 -4.74 18.54 -5.55
N GLU A 456 -6.06 18.46 -5.38
CA GLU A 456 -7.05 18.49 -6.47
C GLU A 456 -7.77 19.86 -6.44
N PRO A 457 -7.96 20.54 -7.58
CA PRO A 457 -8.68 21.81 -7.61
C PRO A 457 -10.08 21.70 -7.00
N GLY A 458 -10.38 22.55 -6.01
CA GLY A 458 -11.69 22.63 -5.37
C GLY A 458 -11.99 21.59 -4.29
N LYS A 459 -11.00 20.77 -3.87
CA LYS A 459 -11.15 19.80 -2.76
C LYS A 459 -10.12 20.04 -1.66
N GLY A 460 -10.51 19.76 -0.42
CA GLY A 460 -9.59 19.84 0.73
C GLY A 460 -8.63 18.65 0.79
N LEU A 461 -7.39 18.88 1.23
CA LEU A 461 -6.39 17.80 1.39
C LEU A 461 -6.86 16.69 2.34
N PHE A 462 -7.57 17.04 3.41
CA PHE A 462 -8.12 16.03 4.33
C PHE A 462 -9.18 15.14 3.65
N GLU A 463 -10.07 15.72 2.84
CA GLU A 463 -11.09 14.98 2.09
C GLU A 463 -10.46 14.01 1.07
N ILE A 464 -9.40 14.45 0.38
CA ILE A 464 -8.65 13.59 -0.55
C ILE A 464 -7.95 12.46 0.23
N GLY A 465 -7.35 12.77 1.38
CA GLY A 465 -6.74 11.76 2.25
C GLY A 465 -7.75 10.75 2.81
N GLU A 466 -8.97 11.20 3.13
CA GLU A 466 -10.08 10.32 3.54
C GLU A 466 -10.50 9.38 2.41
N ARG A 467 -10.55 9.87 1.16
CA ARG A 467 -10.78 9.01 -0.02
C ARG A 467 -9.71 7.93 -0.15
N TYR A 468 -8.44 8.27 0.07
CA TYR A 468 -7.35 7.29 0.05
C TYR A 468 -7.48 6.26 1.19
N PHE A 469 -7.84 6.72 2.39
CA PHE A 469 -8.09 5.84 3.53
C PHE A 469 -9.20 4.83 3.26
N ASN A 470 -10.36 5.30 2.75
CA ASN A 470 -11.48 4.42 2.41
C ASN A 470 -11.10 3.45 1.29
N MET A 471 -10.37 3.90 0.27
CA MET A 471 -9.89 3.01 -0.80
C MET A 471 -9.00 1.87 -0.29
N LEU A 472 -8.17 2.11 0.74
CA LEU A 472 -7.38 1.06 1.38
C LEU A 472 -8.27 0.06 2.15
N ILE A 473 -9.38 0.51 2.74
CA ILE A 473 -10.38 -0.36 3.37
C ILE A 473 -11.15 -1.15 2.32
N ASP A 474 -11.61 -0.49 1.26
CA ASP A 474 -12.43 -1.10 0.20
C ASP A 474 -11.67 -2.19 -0.54
N ARG A 475 -10.35 -2.03 -0.65
CA ARG A 475 -9.42 -3.05 -1.18
C ARG A 475 -8.90 -4.02 -0.13
N SER A 476 -9.38 -3.84 1.11
CA SER A 476 -9.09 -4.66 2.29
C SER A 476 -7.60 -4.79 2.61
N MET A 477 -6.84 -3.71 2.37
CA MET A 477 -5.43 -3.58 2.75
C MET A 477 -5.25 -3.15 4.20
N ILE A 478 -6.25 -2.44 4.75
CA ILE A 478 -6.35 -2.09 6.15
C ILE A 478 -7.72 -2.49 6.69
N GLN A 479 -7.77 -2.81 7.97
CA GLN A 479 -9.00 -3.21 8.65
C GLN A 479 -9.63 -1.99 9.32
N ALA A 480 -10.89 -1.71 8.99
CA ALA A 480 -11.65 -0.63 9.62
C ALA A 480 -11.95 -0.96 11.10
N VAL A 481 -11.90 0.07 11.95
CA VAL A 481 -12.34 0.00 13.34
C VAL A 481 -13.48 0.98 13.52
N GLU A 482 -14.66 0.44 13.78
CA GLU A 482 -15.90 1.19 13.95
C GLU A 482 -16.18 1.51 15.41
N LYS A 483 -16.79 2.67 15.67
CA LYS A 483 -17.31 2.97 17.01
C LYS A 483 -18.50 2.05 17.30
N PRO A 484 -18.61 1.46 18.52
CA PRO A 484 -19.62 0.45 18.85
C PRO A 484 -21.10 0.85 18.66
N TYR A 485 -21.41 2.10 18.30
CA TYR A 485 -22.79 2.62 18.25
C TYR A 485 -23.10 3.54 17.06
N HIS A 486 -22.15 3.82 16.16
CA HIS A 486 -22.35 4.85 15.12
C HIS A 486 -22.04 4.39 13.69
N SER A 487 -21.54 3.17 13.47
CA SER A 487 -21.02 2.73 12.16
C SER A 487 -20.03 3.74 11.53
N ILE A 488 -19.43 4.59 12.36
CA ILE A 488 -18.41 5.56 11.96
C ILE A 488 -17.06 4.88 12.16
N ILE A 489 -16.33 4.75 11.07
CA ILE A 489 -14.94 4.29 11.05
C ILE A 489 -14.07 5.41 11.64
N TYR A 490 -13.49 5.17 12.81
CA TYR A 490 -12.68 6.17 13.53
C TYR A 490 -11.19 5.80 13.59
N ALA A 491 -10.86 4.55 13.30
CA ALA A 491 -9.51 4.03 13.31
C ALA A 491 -9.36 2.89 12.30
N CYS A 492 -8.13 2.44 12.09
CA CYS A 492 -7.81 1.23 11.36
C CYS A 492 -6.76 0.38 12.08
N ARG A 493 -6.62 -0.88 11.67
CA ARG A 493 -5.50 -1.77 11.97
C ARG A 493 -4.88 -2.28 10.67
N VAL A 494 -3.60 -2.62 10.71
CA VAL A 494 -2.94 -3.33 9.61
C VAL A 494 -2.76 -4.77 10.03
N HIS A 495 -3.18 -5.69 9.17
CA HIS A 495 -2.96 -7.11 9.42
C HIS A 495 -1.48 -7.47 9.23
N ASP A 496 -0.95 -8.38 10.03
CA ASP A 496 0.47 -8.78 10.03
C ASP A 496 1.01 -9.21 8.67
N LEU A 497 0.24 -9.96 7.87
CA LEU A 497 0.56 -10.23 6.46
C LEU A 497 0.84 -8.99 5.60
N VAL A 498 0.00 -7.95 5.74
CA VAL A 498 0.16 -6.71 4.97
C VAL A 498 1.34 -5.93 5.52
N LEU A 499 1.54 -5.97 6.84
CA LEU A 499 2.70 -5.36 7.49
C LEU A 499 4.02 -6.02 7.06
N ASP A 500 4.08 -7.36 6.96
CA ASP A 500 5.22 -8.11 6.40
C ASP A 500 5.55 -7.63 4.98
N MET A 501 4.52 -7.53 4.12
CA MET A 501 4.68 -7.03 2.77
C MET A 501 5.20 -5.59 2.75
N ILE A 502 4.68 -4.71 3.64
CA ILE A 502 5.14 -3.33 3.75
C ILE A 502 6.61 -3.29 4.18
N HIS A 503 7.01 -4.08 5.17
CA HIS A 503 8.41 -4.14 5.64
C HIS A 503 9.34 -4.69 4.56
N PHE A 504 8.93 -5.77 3.87
CA PHE A 504 9.64 -6.31 2.72
C PHE A 504 9.87 -5.26 1.63
N LEU A 505 8.85 -4.44 1.32
CA LEU A 505 8.99 -3.32 0.38
C LEU A 505 9.83 -2.17 0.93
N SER A 506 9.74 -1.88 2.23
CA SER A 506 10.38 -0.73 2.88
C SER A 506 11.88 -0.92 3.07
N GLU A 507 12.33 -2.14 3.40
CA GLU A 507 13.76 -2.49 3.48
C GLU A 507 14.47 -2.25 2.15
N ASP A 508 13.77 -2.54 1.05
CA ASP A 508 14.33 -2.54 -0.29
C ASP A 508 14.15 -1.19 -1.02
N GLU A 509 13.29 -0.28 -0.50
CA GLU A 509 13.09 1.10 -1.01
C GLU A 509 13.67 2.19 -0.08
N SER A 510 14.29 1.81 1.06
CA SER A 510 14.75 2.72 2.13
C SER A 510 13.64 3.70 2.59
N PHE A 511 12.40 3.22 2.63
CA PHE A 511 11.22 4.07 2.82
C PHE A 511 11.10 4.63 4.25
N VAL A 512 11.25 3.75 5.25
CA VAL A 512 11.24 4.04 6.70
C VAL A 512 12.23 3.11 7.39
N ILE A 513 13.02 3.63 8.33
CA ILE A 513 13.81 2.81 9.26
C ILE A 513 13.07 2.75 10.59
N ALA A 514 12.49 1.59 10.88
CA ALA A 514 11.94 1.29 12.20
C ALA A 514 13.07 0.74 13.08
N SER A 515 13.44 1.48 14.14
CA SER A 515 14.32 0.96 15.19
C SER A 515 13.51 -0.02 16.03
N ASN A 516 13.49 -1.28 15.63
CA ASN A 516 12.95 -2.38 16.43
C ASN A 516 13.92 -3.58 16.47
N SER A 517 15.13 -3.44 15.92
CA SER A 517 16.14 -4.50 15.95
C SER A 517 17.54 -3.92 16.01
N ASN A 518 18.47 -4.67 16.61
CA ASN A 518 19.92 -4.42 16.71
C ASN A 518 20.65 -4.34 15.35
N ARG A 519 20.03 -3.75 14.33
CA ARG A 519 20.56 -3.54 12.98
C ARG A 519 20.71 -2.05 12.69
N THR A 520 21.43 -1.35 13.55
CA THR A 520 22.05 -0.08 13.13
C THR A 520 23.22 -0.41 12.20
N SER A 521 22.91 -0.63 10.92
CA SER A 521 23.93 -0.50 9.88
C SER A 521 24.47 0.94 9.92
N PRO A 522 25.79 1.14 9.77
CA PRO A 522 26.35 2.48 9.86
C PRO A 522 25.94 3.29 8.62
N CYS A 523 25.30 4.44 8.87
CA CYS A 523 25.20 5.58 7.95
C CYS A 523 24.43 5.33 6.64
N ILE A 524 23.11 5.21 6.72
CA ILE A 524 22.20 5.59 5.63
C ILE A 524 21.52 6.88 6.06
N THR A 525 21.36 7.84 5.15
CA THR A 525 20.64 9.10 5.35
C THR A 525 19.20 8.82 5.78
N VAL A 526 18.92 8.76 7.09
CA VAL A 526 17.58 8.42 7.59
C VAL A 526 16.64 9.60 7.41
N ARG A 527 15.78 9.55 6.38
CA ARG A 527 14.76 10.59 6.13
C ARG A 527 13.51 10.41 7.00
N ARG A 528 13.15 9.17 7.33
CA ARG A 528 11.96 8.85 8.14
C ARG A 528 12.36 7.86 9.22
N LEU A 529 12.15 8.26 10.47
CA LEU A 529 12.49 7.50 11.65
C LEU A 529 11.22 7.14 12.40
N ALA A 530 11.05 5.84 12.66
CA ALA A 530 10.01 5.31 13.52
C ALA A 530 10.65 4.59 14.70
N ILE A 531 10.22 4.92 15.92
CA ILE A 531 10.67 4.31 17.17
C ILE A 531 9.43 3.75 17.87
N ASN A 532 9.46 2.44 18.17
CA ASN A 532 8.30 1.75 18.75
C ASN A 532 8.72 0.94 19.96
N ASN A 533 7.94 0.98 21.06
CA ASN A 533 8.15 0.12 22.23
C ASN A 533 9.57 0.14 22.86
N GLU A 534 10.38 1.18 22.60
CA GLU A 534 11.73 1.32 23.12
C GLU A 534 11.80 2.20 24.39
N VAL A 535 12.76 1.89 25.27
CA VAL A 535 13.26 2.82 26.28
C VAL A 535 14.40 3.61 25.65
N VAL A 536 14.16 4.90 25.41
CA VAL A 536 15.15 5.75 24.75
C VAL A 536 16.04 6.40 25.82
N GLU A 537 17.21 5.80 26.03
CA GLU A 537 18.30 6.33 26.86
C GLU A 537 19.30 7.10 25.98
N GLN A 538 19.72 8.28 26.44
CA GLN A 538 20.52 9.19 25.62
C GLN A 538 22.00 8.80 25.63
N ASP A 539 22.47 8.00 24.64
CA ASP A 539 23.91 7.88 24.37
C ASP A 539 24.32 8.84 23.24
N GLY A 540 24.66 10.07 23.65
CA GLY A 540 24.59 11.29 22.85
C GLY A 540 25.76 11.62 21.91
N SER A 541 26.39 10.68 21.20
CA SER A 541 27.50 11.05 20.28
C SER A 541 27.34 10.64 18.81
N ALA A 542 26.65 9.54 18.48
CA ALA A 542 26.56 9.07 17.09
C ALA A 542 25.29 9.54 16.33
N ALA A 543 24.21 9.90 17.03
CA ALA A 543 22.91 10.20 16.41
C ALA A 543 22.76 11.63 15.86
N ASN A 544 23.60 12.59 16.29
CA ASN A 544 23.33 14.02 16.05
C ASN A 544 23.46 14.46 14.58
N SER A 545 24.31 13.80 13.78
CA SER A 545 24.47 14.16 12.36
C SER A 545 23.30 13.65 11.50
N CYS A 546 22.79 12.45 11.81
CA CYS A 546 21.67 11.84 11.07
C CYS A 546 20.34 12.59 11.29
N MET A 547 20.14 13.18 12.47
CA MET A 547 18.90 13.89 12.82
C MET A 547 18.65 15.17 12.00
N GLN A 548 19.69 15.75 11.38
CA GLN A 548 19.53 17.00 10.62
C GLN A 548 18.73 16.81 9.32
N GLN A 549 18.74 15.59 8.77
CA GLN A 549 18.09 15.24 7.50
C GLN A 549 16.75 14.51 7.68
N VAL A 550 16.37 14.21 8.93
CA VAL A 550 15.10 13.57 9.28
C VAL A 550 13.93 14.52 8.96
N ARG A 551 13.03 14.02 8.12
CA ARG A 551 11.77 14.65 7.68
C ARG A 551 10.58 14.22 8.53
N SER A 552 10.61 12.98 9.00
CA SER A 552 9.54 12.38 9.79
C SER A 552 10.11 11.70 11.02
N TYR A 553 9.62 12.10 12.19
CA TYR A 553 9.93 11.46 13.46
C TYR A 553 8.63 10.97 14.10
N ASN A 554 8.48 9.66 14.17
CA ASN A 554 7.33 8.99 14.79
C ASN A 554 7.82 8.17 15.97
N ALA A 555 7.30 8.46 17.16
CA ALA A 555 7.54 7.68 18.36
C ALA A 555 6.22 7.12 18.87
N THR A 556 6.14 5.81 19.09
CA THR A 556 4.92 5.13 19.53
C THR A 556 5.20 4.22 20.70
N MET A 557 4.43 4.35 21.79
CA MET A 557 4.54 3.48 22.97
C MET A 557 5.96 3.45 23.59
N CYS A 558 6.70 4.56 23.49
CA CYS A 558 8.07 4.68 24.01
C CYS A 558 8.11 5.17 25.45
N GLN A 559 9.21 4.88 26.15
CA GLN A 559 9.55 5.51 27.42
C GLN A 559 10.78 6.40 27.23
N PHE A 560 10.58 7.70 27.36
CA PHE A 560 11.65 8.68 27.22
C PHE A 560 12.26 9.03 28.58
N SER A 561 13.59 8.92 28.67
CA SER A 561 14.36 9.49 29.79
C SER A 561 14.43 11.03 29.72
N MET A 562 14.50 11.58 28.51
CA MET A 562 14.30 13.00 28.17
C MET A 562 13.75 13.11 26.75
N LEU A 563 13.09 14.24 26.42
CA LEU A 563 12.68 14.55 25.05
C LEU A 563 13.93 14.62 24.13
N PRO A 564 13.89 14.06 22.90
CA PRO A 564 14.93 14.33 21.91
C PRO A 564 15.02 15.85 21.70
N LEU A 565 16.25 16.38 21.67
CA LEU A 565 16.51 17.80 21.45
C LEU A 565 15.97 18.21 20.08
N LEU A 566 14.81 18.87 20.05
CA LEU A 566 14.14 19.29 18.81
C LEU A 566 15.03 20.21 17.94
N SER A 567 15.99 20.89 18.56
CA SER A 567 17.02 21.71 17.89
C SER A 567 17.92 20.92 16.93
N ASN A 568 17.99 19.59 17.06
CA ASN A 568 18.81 18.75 16.19
C ASN A 568 18.16 18.53 14.82
N PHE A 569 16.85 18.77 14.70
CA PHE A 569 16.14 18.63 13.45
C PHE A 569 16.13 19.95 12.67
N LYS A 570 16.70 19.94 11.46
CA LYS A 570 16.68 21.09 10.55
C LYS A 570 15.65 20.97 9.44
N ALA A 571 15.09 19.77 9.28
CA ALA A 571 14.39 19.31 8.10
C ALA A 571 12.99 18.72 8.42
N LEU A 572 12.58 18.74 9.69
CA LEU A 572 11.40 18.02 10.17
C LEU A 572 10.11 18.61 9.62
N ARG A 573 9.25 17.74 9.06
CA ARG A 573 7.88 18.02 8.61
C ARG A 573 6.86 17.38 9.54
N VAL A 574 7.11 16.15 9.97
CA VAL A 574 6.22 15.38 10.84
C VAL A 574 6.91 15.09 12.16
N LEU A 575 6.28 15.53 13.26
CA LEU A 575 6.61 15.13 14.62
C LEU A 575 5.38 14.48 15.24
N ALA A 576 5.45 13.17 15.48
CA ALA A 576 4.37 12.45 16.14
C ALA A 576 4.92 11.67 17.34
N ILE A 577 4.35 11.91 18.51
CA ILE A 577 4.67 11.21 19.75
C ILE A 577 3.35 10.66 20.30
N GLU A 578 3.13 9.37 20.14
CA GLU A 578 1.86 8.71 20.45
C GLU A 578 2.02 7.70 21.58
N LYS A 579 1.19 7.82 22.63
CA LYS A 579 1.16 6.89 23.78
C LYS A 579 2.53 6.70 24.46
N CYS A 580 3.39 7.71 24.44
CA CYS A 580 4.72 7.67 25.07
C CYS A 580 4.69 8.28 26.48
N THR A 581 5.56 7.81 27.38
CA THR A 581 5.68 8.33 28.76
C THR A 581 7.07 8.94 29.00
N PHE A 582 7.15 9.98 29.84
CA PHE A 582 8.40 10.65 30.20
C PHE A 582 8.75 10.39 31.68
N ARG A 583 9.98 9.92 31.99
CA ARG A 583 10.45 9.76 33.37
C ARG A 583 11.02 11.08 33.91
N GLY A 584 10.27 11.80 34.74
CA GLY A 584 10.78 12.92 35.55
C GLY A 584 9.70 13.85 36.10
N ASP A 585 9.62 14.01 37.42
CA ASP A 585 8.65 14.83 38.20
C ASP A 585 8.81 16.36 38.05
N LYS A 586 8.92 16.87 36.84
CA LYS A 586 8.74 18.32 36.62
C LYS A 586 7.74 18.48 35.49
N GLU A 587 6.68 19.22 35.74
CA GLU A 587 5.75 19.70 34.72
C GLU A 587 6.55 20.22 33.52
N ILE A 588 6.67 19.42 32.46
CA ILE A 588 7.35 19.80 31.23
C ILE A 588 6.35 20.64 30.45
N LEU A 589 6.26 21.92 30.81
CA LEU A 589 5.70 22.95 29.96
C LEU A 589 6.59 23.05 28.70
N VAL A 590 6.19 22.36 27.63
CA VAL A 590 6.81 22.52 26.30
C VAL A 590 6.56 23.96 25.86
N ARG A 591 7.55 24.84 26.10
CA ARG A 591 7.49 26.24 25.68
C ARG A 591 7.52 26.30 24.14
N PRO A 592 6.70 27.16 23.50
CA PRO A 592 6.71 27.36 22.04
C PRO A 592 8.11 27.70 21.47
N GLU A 593 8.98 28.25 22.30
CA GLU A 593 10.36 28.61 21.99
C GLU A 593 11.25 27.40 21.63
N ALA A 594 10.87 26.18 22.05
CA ALA A 594 11.63 24.94 21.82
C ALA A 594 11.39 24.29 20.45
N PHE A 595 10.44 24.78 19.65
CA PHE A 595 10.22 24.30 18.29
C PHE A 595 11.22 24.93 17.32
N PRO A 596 11.70 24.19 16.31
CA PRO A 596 12.41 24.77 15.16
C PRO A 596 11.62 25.95 14.57
N ASN A 597 12.31 27.00 14.12
CA ASN A 597 11.67 28.25 13.68
C ASN A 597 10.62 28.02 12.58
N HIS A 598 10.83 27.06 11.67
CA HIS A 598 9.89 26.72 10.61
C HIS A 598 8.61 25.99 11.07
N LEU A 599 8.56 25.49 12.31
CA LEU A 599 7.38 24.86 12.91
C LEU A 599 6.60 25.81 13.82
N LYS A 600 7.15 26.99 14.14
CA LYS A 600 6.48 28.00 15.00
C LYS A 600 5.25 28.62 14.31
N ASP A 601 5.28 28.76 12.98
CA ASP A 601 4.19 29.37 12.22
C ASP A 601 3.07 28.40 11.85
N VAL A 602 3.35 27.08 11.84
CA VAL A 602 2.36 26.02 11.58
C VAL A 602 1.27 26.00 12.68
N GLY A 603 1.59 26.47 13.89
CA GLY A 603 0.64 26.58 15.00
C GLY A 603 -0.32 27.78 14.94
N ASN A 604 -0.12 28.72 14.01
CA ASN A 604 -0.90 29.98 13.93
C ASN A 604 -1.82 30.07 12.71
N SER A 605 -1.88 29.03 11.86
CA SER A 605 -2.82 29.00 10.73
C SER A 605 -4.19 28.47 11.19
N PRO A 606 -5.31 29.19 10.96
CA PRO A 606 -6.65 28.76 11.35
C PRO A 606 -7.15 27.52 10.60
N GLU A 607 -6.41 27.02 9.60
CA GLU A 607 -6.72 25.82 8.82
C GLU A 607 -5.91 24.57 9.24
N VAL A 608 -4.98 24.70 10.18
CA VAL A 608 -4.22 23.55 10.73
C VAL A 608 -4.88 23.12 12.05
N PRO A 609 -5.43 21.89 12.16
CA PRO A 609 -6.00 21.46 13.41
C PRO A 609 -4.94 21.45 14.52
N TRP A 610 -5.33 21.99 15.66
CA TRP A 610 -4.69 22.10 16.97
C TRP A 610 -3.95 20.87 17.53
N PHE A 611 -3.82 19.77 16.80
CA PHE A 611 -3.33 18.46 17.26
C PHE A 611 -1.83 18.18 17.07
N LEU A 612 -1.00 19.15 16.65
CA LEU A 612 0.48 19.04 16.82
C LEU A 612 0.93 19.13 18.30
N LYS A 613 -0.02 19.21 19.25
CA LYS A 613 0.20 18.99 20.69
C LYS A 613 -0.70 17.87 21.22
N SER A 614 -0.35 16.60 21.00
CA SER A 614 -0.89 15.51 21.84
C SER A 614 0.06 15.23 23.00
N ALA A 615 0.05 16.12 23.99
CA ALA A 615 0.65 15.88 25.30
C ALA A 615 -0.29 16.36 26.41
N TYR A 616 -1.57 15.99 26.37
CA TYR A 616 -2.48 16.09 27.51
C TYR A 616 -3.62 15.06 27.39
N CYS A 617 -3.37 13.87 27.94
CA CYS A 617 -4.23 13.03 28.78
C CYS A 617 -3.61 11.64 28.87
#